data_AF-A0AAP0LWW9-F1
#
_entry.id   AF-A0AAP0LWW9-F1
#
_cell.length_a   1.000
_cell.length_b   1.000
_cell.length_c   1.000
_cell.angle_alpha   90.00
_cell.angle_beta   90.00
_cell.angle_gamma   90.00
#
_symmetry.space_group_name_H-M   'P 1'
#
loop_
_entity.id
_entity.type
_entity.pdbx_description
1 polymer ?
#
loop_
_entity_poly.entity_id
_entity_poly.type
_entity_poly.pdbx_seq_one_letter_code
_entity_poly.pdbx_strand_id
1 'polypeptide(L)'
;MIIPVRCFTCGKVIGNKWDTYLDLLQADYPEGDALDALGLVRYCCRRMLMTHVDLIEKLLNYNSNLSWAFSPSFFLLMCLSWLWIFLSCLLALIFDFVAALDKSDTS
;
A
#
# COMPACT_ATOMS: atom_id res chain seq x y z
N MET A 1 4.92 11.25 -14.97
CA MET A 1 6.31 11.13 -14.47
C MET A 1 6.65 12.44 -13.80
N ILE A 2 7.49 12.44 -12.76
CA ILE A 2 7.65 13.55 -11.80
C ILE A 2 7.73 14.95 -12.45
N ILE A 3 7.21 15.94 -11.74
CA ILE A 3 7.19 17.34 -12.18
C ILE A 3 8.62 17.81 -12.42
N PRO A 4 8.87 18.48 -13.55
CA PRO A 4 10.18 19.06 -13.80
C PRO A 4 10.48 20.14 -12.76
N VAL A 5 11.68 20.10 -12.16
CA VAL A 5 12.13 21.08 -11.14
C VAL A 5 12.04 22.52 -11.67
N ARG A 6 12.36 22.72 -12.96
CA ARG A 6 12.29 24.00 -13.67
C ARG A 6 11.52 23.85 -14.98
N CYS A 7 10.89 24.93 -15.43
CA CYS A 7 10.29 24.97 -16.77
C CYS A 7 11.34 24.88 -17.87
N PHE A 8 11.09 24.04 -18.88
CA PHE A 8 11.98 23.87 -20.03
C PHE A 8 12.20 25.15 -20.86
N THR A 9 11.23 26.08 -20.87
CA THR A 9 11.34 27.31 -21.66
C THR A 9 11.77 28.51 -20.81
N CYS A 10 11.13 28.73 -19.66
CA CYS A 10 11.34 29.93 -18.86
C CYS A 10 12.44 29.78 -17.79
N GLY A 11 12.88 28.55 -17.46
CA GLY A 11 13.85 28.29 -16.39
C GLY A 11 13.37 28.60 -14.96
N LYS A 12 12.13 29.11 -14.82
CA LYS A 12 11.47 29.39 -13.53
C LYS A 12 11.29 28.08 -12.77
N VAL A 13 11.51 28.13 -11.45
CA VAL A 13 11.31 26.98 -10.56
C VAL A 13 9.80 26.71 -10.44
N ILE A 14 9.39 25.46 -10.69
CA ILE A 14 7.99 25.03 -10.70
C ILE A 14 7.72 23.93 -9.68
N GLY A 15 8.69 23.05 -9.41
CA GLY A 15 8.48 21.86 -8.57
C GLY A 15 7.89 22.14 -7.18
N ASN A 16 8.24 23.27 -6.57
CA ASN A 16 7.77 23.72 -5.26
C ASN A 16 6.37 24.36 -5.25
N LYS A 17 5.63 24.34 -6.37
CA LYS A 17 4.27 24.89 -6.47
C LYS A 17 3.19 23.84 -6.66
N TRP A 18 3.56 22.57 -6.82
CA TRP A 18 2.61 21.50 -7.08
C TRP A 18 1.64 21.26 -5.94
N ASP A 19 2.17 21.14 -4.72
CA ASP A 19 1.35 20.82 -3.55
C ASP A 19 0.29 21.91 -3.33
N THR A 20 0.71 23.17 -3.39
CA THR A 20 -0.20 24.33 -3.33
C THR A 20 -1.22 24.36 -4.47
N TYR A 21 -0.89 23.84 -5.66
CA TYR A 21 -1.85 23.74 -6.76
C TYR A 21 -2.90 22.68 -6.47
N LEU A 22 -2.50 21.52 -5.92
CA LEU A 22 -3.43 20.47 -5.51
C LEU A 22 -4.35 20.92 -4.38
N ASP A 23 -3.83 21.64 -3.38
CA ASP A 23 -4.62 22.18 -2.28
C ASP A 23 -5.72 23.14 -2.79
N LEU A 24 -5.39 23.97 -3.79
CA LEU A 24 -6.35 24.88 -4.43
C LEU A 24 -7.43 24.12 -5.22
N LEU A 25 -7.06 23.05 -5.92
CA LEU A 25 -8.03 22.21 -6.64
C LEU A 25 -8.95 21.45 -5.68
N GLN A 26 -8.44 21.00 -4.52
CA GLN A 26 -9.25 20.39 -3.47
C GLN A 26 -10.23 21.38 -2.83
N ALA A 27 -9.90 22.67 -2.85
CA ALA A 27 -10.77 23.76 -2.42
C ALA A 27 -11.77 24.23 -3.50
N ASP A 28 -11.96 23.45 -4.57
CA ASP A 28 -12.88 23.73 -5.69
C ASP A 28 -12.59 25.03 -6.46
N TYR A 29 -11.34 25.53 -6.44
CA TYR A 29 -10.95 26.64 -7.32
C TYR A 29 -10.87 26.20 -8.79
N PRO A 30 -11.26 27.05 -9.74
CA PRO A 30 -11.03 26.77 -11.16
C PRO A 30 -9.52 26.78 -11.46
N GLU A 31 -9.09 25.85 -12.32
CA GLU A 31 -7.68 25.60 -12.65
C GLU A 31 -6.93 26.85 -13.12
N GLY A 32 -7.61 27.72 -13.88
CA GLY A 32 -7.05 29.00 -14.35
C GLY A 32 -6.67 29.94 -13.21
N ASP A 33 -7.61 30.19 -12.30
CA ASP A 33 -7.42 31.10 -11.17
C ASP A 33 -6.41 30.55 -10.17
N ALA A 34 -6.36 29.22 -9.99
CA ALA A 34 -5.33 28.58 -9.17
C ALA A 34 -3.92 28.83 -9.73
N LEU A 35 -3.74 28.76 -11.06
CA LEU A 35 -2.45 29.06 -11.70
C LEU A 35 -2.08 30.55 -11.61
N ASP A 36 -3.07 31.44 -11.61
CA ASP A 36 -2.87 32.88 -11.41
C ASP A 36 -2.48 33.21 -9.97
N ALA A 37 -3.11 32.57 -8.97
CA ALA A 37 -2.75 32.70 -7.56
C ALA A 37 -1.29 32.28 -7.28
N LEU A 38 -0.79 31.29 -8.03
CA LEU A 38 0.61 30.84 -7.97
C LEU A 38 1.59 31.80 -8.68
N GLY A 39 1.13 32.86 -9.34
CA GLY A 39 1.96 33.84 -10.04
C GLY A 39 2.63 33.27 -11.31
N LEU A 40 1.94 32.37 -12.02
CA LEU A 40 2.41 31.77 -13.27
C LEU A 40 1.81 32.48 -14.48
N VAL A 41 2.21 33.71 -14.73
CA VAL A 41 1.63 34.53 -15.82
C VAL A 41 1.90 33.94 -17.22
N ARG A 42 3.11 33.39 -17.44
CA ARG A 42 3.55 32.88 -18.75
C ARG A 42 2.96 31.50 -19.06
N TYR A 43 2.46 31.34 -20.29
CA TYR A 43 1.89 30.09 -20.80
C TYR A 43 2.86 28.88 -20.73
N CYS A 44 4.16 29.11 -20.94
CA CYS A 44 5.17 28.04 -20.91
C CYS A 44 5.30 27.40 -19.52
N CYS A 45 5.24 28.20 -18.47
CA CYS A 45 5.33 27.72 -17.10
C CYS A 45 3.98 27.06 -16.67
N ARG A 46 2.83 27.56 -17.15
CA ARG A 46 1.50 26.93 -16.92
C ARG A 46 1.35 25.55 -17.55
N ARG A 47 1.86 25.36 -18.78
CA ARG A 47 1.79 24.07 -19.49
C ARG A 47 2.37 22.93 -18.64
N MET A 48 3.46 23.20 -17.92
CA MET A 48 4.13 22.18 -17.11
C MET A 48 3.25 21.62 -16.00
N LEU A 49 2.35 22.42 -15.42
CA LEU A 49 1.40 22.00 -14.38
C LEU A 49 0.14 21.36 -14.98
N MET A 50 -0.45 21.98 -16.00
CA MET A 50 -1.70 21.49 -16.60
C MET A 50 -1.55 20.09 -17.24
N THR A 51 -0.42 19.80 -17.87
CA THR A 51 -0.19 18.50 -18.54
C THR A 51 0.51 17.48 -17.65
N HIS A 52 0.81 17.82 -16.40
CA HIS A 52 1.50 16.90 -15.52
C HIS A 52 0.56 15.78 -15.08
N VAL A 53 1.06 14.54 -15.16
CA VAL A 53 0.36 13.37 -14.64
C VAL A 53 1.34 12.64 -13.72
N ASP A 54 0.92 12.48 -12.46
CA ASP A 54 1.64 11.70 -11.46
C ASP A 54 1.42 10.21 -11.67
N LEU A 55 2.32 9.59 -12.45
CA LEU A 55 2.35 8.14 -12.65
C LEU A 55 3.17 7.40 -11.56
N ILE A 56 3.78 8.13 -10.61
CA ILE A 56 4.68 7.54 -9.61
C ILE A 56 3.96 6.61 -8.65
N GLU A 57 2.78 6.99 -8.18
CA GLU A 57 1.95 6.17 -7.29
C GLU A 57 1.64 4.81 -7.92
N LYS A 58 1.34 4.81 -9.22
CA LYS A 58 1.08 3.58 -9.99
C LYS A 58 2.34 2.75 -10.15
N LEU A 59 3.50 3.37 -10.37
CA LEU A 59 4.79 2.68 -10.53
C LEU A 59 5.28 2.01 -9.23
N LEU A 60 5.09 2.66 -8.08
CA LEU A 60 5.48 2.12 -6.76
C LEU A 60 4.74 0.81 -6.44
N ASN A 61 3.51 0.65 -6.94
CA ASN A 61 2.69 -0.53 -6.70
C ASN A 61 3.18 -1.78 -7.44
N TYR A 62 4.01 -1.67 -8.49
CA TYR A 62 4.53 -2.85 -9.21
C TYR A 62 5.59 -3.63 -8.42
N ASN A 63 6.32 -2.99 -7.50
CA ASN A 63 7.37 -3.66 -6.72
C ASN A 63 6.82 -4.59 -5.62
N SER A 64 5.52 -4.53 -5.34
CA SER A 64 4.86 -5.37 -4.32
C SER A 64 4.87 -6.87 -4.67
N ASN A 65 5.02 -7.24 -5.95
CA ASN A 65 5.14 -8.64 -6.37
C ASN A 65 6.53 -9.27 -6.15
N LEU A 66 7.51 -8.52 -5.63
CA LEU A 66 8.77 -9.09 -5.15
C LEU A 66 8.80 -9.29 -3.62
N SER A 67 7.72 -8.90 -2.91
CA SER A 67 7.62 -8.96 -1.44
C SER A 67 7.07 -10.28 -0.89
N TRP A 68 6.68 -11.23 -1.75
CA TRP A 68 6.24 -12.57 -1.33
C TRP A 68 7.33 -13.40 -0.64
N ALA A 69 8.59 -12.94 -0.62
CA ALA A 69 9.68 -13.55 0.15
C ALA A 69 9.73 -13.10 1.63
N PHE A 70 8.90 -12.15 2.07
CA PHE A 70 8.91 -11.65 3.45
C PHE A 70 7.50 -11.38 4.02
N SER A 71 6.51 -12.23 3.70
CA SER A 71 5.23 -12.19 4.42
C SER A 71 5.26 -13.15 5.63
N PRO A 72 5.14 -12.66 6.88
CA PRO A 72 5.05 -13.51 8.07
C PRO A 72 3.77 -14.36 8.11
N SER A 73 2.81 -14.12 7.22
CA SER A 73 1.53 -14.83 7.16
C SER A 73 1.67 -16.32 6.78
N PHE A 74 2.69 -16.71 6.02
CA PHE A 74 2.91 -18.12 5.66
C PHE A 74 3.44 -18.94 6.86
N PHE A 75 4.27 -18.32 7.71
CA PHE A 75 4.79 -18.95 8.93
C PHE A 75 3.69 -19.15 9.98
N LEU A 76 2.73 -18.22 10.06
CA LEU A 76 1.58 -18.33 10.96
C LEU A 76 0.65 -19.48 10.57
N LEU A 77 0.39 -19.66 9.27
CA LEU A 77 -0.45 -20.73 8.74
C LEU A 77 0.18 -22.12 8.97
N MET A 78 1.51 -22.22 8.88
CA MET A 78 2.25 -23.46 9.20
C MET A 78 2.26 -23.77 10.71
N CYS A 79 2.22 -22.74 11.57
CA CYS A 79 2.14 -22.89 13.02
C CYS A 79 0.73 -23.31 13.48
N LEU A 80 -0.32 -22.75 12.88
CA LEU A 80 -1.72 -23.11 13.14
C LEU A 80 -2.05 -24.54 12.69
N SER A 81 -1.50 -25.01 11.57
CA SER A 81 -1.67 -26.41 11.14
C SER A 81 -0.95 -27.39 12.07
N TRP A 82 0.26 -27.06 12.54
CA TRP A 82 0.97 -27.87 13.54
C TRP A 82 0.25 -27.92 14.89
N LEU A 83 -0.34 -26.81 15.35
CA LEU A 83 -1.11 -26.77 16.60
C LEU A 83 -2.39 -27.62 16.51
N TRP A 84 -3.07 -27.61 15.36
CA TRP A 84 -4.22 -28.47 15.09
C TRP A 84 -3.83 -29.95 15.03
N ILE A 85 -2.71 -30.30 14.39
CA ILE A 85 -2.20 -31.69 14.35
C ILE A 85 -1.83 -32.17 15.76
N PHE A 86 -1.18 -31.33 16.57
CA PHE A 86 -0.84 -31.65 17.96
C PHE A 86 -2.08 -31.85 18.83
N LEU A 87 -3.08 -30.97 18.69
CA LEU A 87 -4.33 -31.05 19.44
C LEU A 87 -5.17 -32.28 19.03
N SER A 88 -5.16 -32.63 17.73
CA SER A 88 -5.83 -33.83 17.22
C SER A 88 -5.19 -35.11 17.76
N CYS A 89 -3.85 -35.16 17.84
CA CYS A 89 -3.12 -36.30 18.37
C CYS A 89 -3.32 -36.46 19.88
N LEU A 90 -3.40 -35.34 20.62
CA LEU A 90 -3.70 -35.35 22.06
C LEU A 90 -5.13 -35.83 22.34
N LEU A 91 -6.11 -35.40 21.53
CA LEU A 91 -7.49 -35.88 21.61
C LEU A 91 -7.59 -37.39 21.31
N ALA A 92 -6.84 -37.90 20.32
CA ALA A 92 -6.78 -39.33 20.03
C ALA A 92 -6.20 -40.13 21.21
N LEU A 93 -5.10 -39.65 21.80
CA LEU A 93 -4.52 -40.26 23.02
C LEU A 93 -5.46 -40.23 24.22
N ILE A 94 -6.23 -39.15 24.39
CA ILE A 94 -7.26 -39.08 25.44
C ILE A 94 -8.39 -40.09 25.14
N PHE A 95 -8.79 -40.24 23.87
CA PHE A 95 -9.81 -41.22 23.48
C PHE A 95 -9.34 -42.66 23.71
N ASP A 96 -8.08 -42.97 23.37
CA ASP A 96 -7.46 -44.27 23.66
C ASP A 96 -7.31 -44.51 25.18
N PHE A 97 -7.01 -43.47 25.97
CA PHE A 97 -6.90 -43.56 27.42
C PHE A 97 -8.26 -43.74 28.11
N VAL A 98 -9.32 -43.06 27.64
CA VAL A 98 -10.71 -43.26 28.11
C VAL A 98 -11.20 -44.67 27.74
N ALA A 99 -10.87 -45.16 26.53
CA ALA A 99 -11.19 -46.53 26.13
C ALA A 99 -10.44 -47.60 26.97
N ALA A 100 -9.26 -47.27 27.51
CA ALA A 100 -8.52 -48.16 28.41
C ALA A 100 -9.09 -48.20 29.85
N LEU A 101 -9.68 -47.09 30.34
CA LEU A 101 -10.31 -47.03 31.67
C LEU A 101 -11.66 -47.76 31.75
N ASP A 102 -12.36 -47.98 30.63
CA ASP A 102 -13.61 -48.75 30.60
C ASP A 102 -13.38 -50.28 30.79
N LYS A 103 -12.12 -50.73 30.76
CA LYS A 103 -11.76 -52.15 30.92
C LYS A 103 -11.39 -52.54 32.35
N SER A 104 -11.29 -51.59 33.28
CA SER A 104 -10.93 -51.85 34.69
C SER A 104 -12.12 -52.08 35.63
N ASP A 105 -13.36 -51.85 35.19
CA ASP A 105 -14.57 -51.99 36.04
C ASP A 105 -15.41 -53.26 35.79
N THR A 106 -14.99 -54.14 34.88
CA THR A 106 -15.54 -55.49 34.75
C THR A 106 -14.43 -56.53 34.81
N SER A 107 -14.33 -57.17 35.98
CA SER A 107 -13.95 -58.58 36.22
C SER A 107 -13.16 -59.32 35.13
#